data_AF-A0ABC9YSD5-F1
#
_entry.id   AF-A0ABC9YSD5-F1
#
_cell.length_a   1.000
_cell.length_b   1.000
_cell.length_c   1.000
_cell.angle_alpha   90.00
_cell.angle_beta   90.00
_cell.angle_gamma   90.00
#
_symmetry.space_group_name_H-M   'P 1'
#
loop_
_entity.id
_entity.type
_entity.pdbx_description
1 polymer ?
#
loop_
_entity_poly.entity_id
_entity_poly.type
_entity_poly.pdbx_seq_one_letter_code
_entity_poly.pdbx_strand_id
1 'polypeptide(L)'
;MIYESSRSMTSSVTPEWARRLARDEPAWKLSWRPEPLLTREEARVALRLTEMCCGTVEPDERADALAAQLGTTVRHVVAVLQQRRRERGDSS
;
A
#
# COMPACT_ATOMS: atom_id res chain seq x y z
N MET A 1 9.38 0.89 -7.90
CA MET A 1 10.42 1.52 -7.06
C MET A 1 9.72 2.48 -6.12
N ILE A 2 10.01 2.40 -4.82
CA ILE A 2 9.42 3.28 -3.81
C ILE A 2 10.31 4.49 -3.61
N TYR A 3 9.73 5.69 -3.71
CA TYR A 3 10.37 6.95 -3.37
C TYR A 3 9.83 7.42 -2.04
N GLU A 4 10.73 7.78 -1.13
CA GLU A 4 10.40 8.06 0.27
C GLU A 4 11.04 9.38 0.71
N SER A 5 10.24 10.23 1.35
CA SER A 5 10.67 11.48 1.98
C SER A 5 10.31 11.49 3.47
N SER A 6 10.53 12.61 4.17
CA SER A 6 10.10 12.75 5.56
C SER A 6 8.58 12.86 5.74
N ARG A 7 7.83 13.13 4.66
CA ARG A 7 6.38 13.40 4.68
C ARG A 7 5.54 12.55 3.73
N SER A 8 6.14 11.89 2.75
CA SER A 8 5.45 11.12 1.72
C SER A 8 6.23 9.88 1.31
N MET A 9 5.50 8.86 0.87
CA MET A 9 6.02 7.71 0.14
C MET A 9 5.15 7.46 -1.08
N THR A 10 5.76 7.24 -2.22
CA THR A 10 5.09 6.96 -3.50
C THR A 10 5.76 5.80 -4.21
N SER A 11 5.09 5.20 -5.18
CA SER A 11 5.65 4.15 -6.03
C SER A 11 5.61 4.56 -7.50
N SER A 12 6.59 4.10 -8.28
CA SER A 12 6.59 4.18 -9.73
C SER A 12 5.69 3.15 -10.42
N VAL A 13 5.19 2.15 -9.68
CA VAL A 13 4.44 1.00 -10.22
C VAL A 13 2.94 1.15 -9.99
N THR A 14 2.57 1.88 -8.93
CA THR A 14 1.19 2.04 -8.50
C THR A 14 0.91 3.51 -8.19
N PRO A 15 -0.29 4.04 -8.49
CA PRO A 15 -0.68 5.40 -8.10
C PRO A 15 -0.93 5.53 -6.59
N GLU A 16 -0.84 4.43 -5.84
CA GLU A 16 -1.02 4.45 -4.40
C GLU A 16 0.18 5.08 -3.68
N TRP A 17 -0.13 5.80 -2.61
CA TRP A 17 0.81 6.58 -1.81
C TRP A 17 0.56 6.40 -0.30
N ALA A 18 1.57 6.78 0.48
CA ALA A 18 1.48 7.00 1.93
C ALA A 18 1.87 8.44 2.27
N ARG A 19 1.15 9.07 3.21
CA ARG A 19 1.43 10.44 3.65
C ARG A 19 1.47 10.51 5.17
N ARG A 20 2.48 11.20 5.70
CA ARG A 20 2.62 11.46 7.13
C ARG A 20 1.71 12.60 7.55
N LEU A 21 0.83 12.36 8.52
CA LEU A 21 -0.14 13.34 9.04
C LEU A 21 0.36 14.11 10.26
N ALA A 22 1.21 13.49 11.08
CA ALA A 22 1.74 14.07 12.32
C ALA A 22 3.22 13.73 12.51
N ARG A 23 3.88 14.34 13.50
CA ARG A 23 5.27 14.02 13.85
C ARG A 23 5.36 12.74 14.68
N ASP A 24 4.40 12.48 15.55
CA ASP A 24 4.43 11.31 16.42
C ASP A 24 3.87 10.09 15.69
N GLU A 25 4.54 8.95 15.83
CA GLU A 25 4.12 7.70 15.20
C GLU A 25 3.08 6.98 16.09
N PRO A 26 2.10 6.26 15.51
CA PRO A 26 1.89 6.05 14.07
C PRO A 26 1.24 7.27 13.39
N ALA A 27 1.84 7.74 12.29
CA ALA A 27 1.38 8.94 11.56
C ALA A 27 1.14 8.74 10.07
N TRP A 28 1.41 7.56 9.52
CA TRP A 28 1.36 7.33 8.08
C TRP A 28 0.00 6.83 7.65
N LYS A 29 -0.66 7.62 6.82
CA LYS A 29 -1.93 7.27 6.17
C LYS A 29 -1.66 6.69 4.80
N LEU A 30 -2.22 5.52 4.51
CA LEU A 30 -2.26 4.98 3.15
C LEU A 30 -3.46 5.49 2.38
N SER A 31 -3.25 5.68 1.08
CA SER A 31 -4.27 6.03 0.10
C SER A 31 -5.42 5.02 0.00
N TRP A 32 -5.13 3.72 0.09
CA TRP A 32 -6.12 2.64 -0.02
C TRP A 32 -6.58 2.06 1.32
N ARG A 33 -5.88 2.40 2.42
CA ARG A 33 -6.25 2.04 3.79
C ARG A 33 -6.02 3.23 4.71
N PRO A 34 -6.99 4.16 4.81
CA PRO A 34 -6.87 5.38 5.60
C PRO A 34 -6.57 5.16 7.08
N GLU A 35 -7.09 4.06 7.64
CA GLU A 35 -6.95 3.69 9.05
C GLU A 35 -6.71 2.18 9.20
N PRO A 36 -5.99 1.74 10.25
CA PRO A 36 -5.27 2.57 11.22
C PRO A 36 -4.10 3.32 10.60
N LEU A 37 -3.63 4.38 11.27
CA LEU A 37 -2.35 4.99 10.91
C LEU A 37 -1.24 3.98 11.14
N LEU A 38 -0.24 4.04 10.27
CA LEU A 38 0.91 3.15 10.28
C LEU A 38 2.15 3.87 10.79
N THR A 39 3.09 3.08 11.30
CA THR A 39 4.47 3.54 11.43
C THR A 39 5.10 3.75 10.05
N ARG A 40 6.22 4.48 10.01
CA ARG A 40 7.01 4.65 8.79
C ARG A 40 7.38 3.32 8.11
N GLU A 41 7.77 2.32 8.91
CA GLU A 41 8.17 1.01 8.40
C GLU A 41 6.98 0.23 7.82
N GLU A 42 5.86 0.20 8.54
CA GLU A 42 4.62 -0.44 8.06
C GLU A 42 4.10 0.23 6.79
N ALA A 43 4.18 1.56 6.67
CA ALA A 43 3.80 2.27 5.45
C ALA A 43 4.66 1.86 4.24
N ARG A 44 5.96 1.65 4.46
CA ARG A 44 6.88 1.15 3.43
C ARG A 44 6.57 -0.29 3.05
N VAL A 45 6.30 -1.15 4.04
CA VAL A 45 5.88 -2.55 3.82
C VAL A 45 4.57 -2.59 3.02
N ALA A 46 3.61 -1.73 3.36
CA ALA A 46 2.33 -1.66 2.68
C ALA A 46 2.45 -1.19 1.22
N LEU A 47 3.29 -0.20 0.92
CA LEU A 47 3.56 0.18 -0.47
C LEU A 47 4.27 -0.94 -1.22
N ARG A 48 5.18 -1.68 -0.58
CA ARG A 48 5.82 -2.82 -1.21
C ARG A 48 4.82 -3.93 -1.54
N LEU A 49 3.94 -4.27 -0.60
CA LEU A 49 2.85 -5.20 -0.81
C LEU A 49 1.93 -4.71 -1.94
N THR A 50 1.67 -3.40 -2.01
CA THR A 50 0.87 -2.79 -3.07
C THR A 50 1.54 -2.98 -4.44
N GLU A 51 2.86 -2.75 -4.56
CA GLU A 51 3.59 -3.01 -5.82
C GLU A 51 3.43 -4.48 -6.26
N MET A 52 3.53 -5.41 -5.31
CA MET A 52 3.40 -6.85 -5.57
C MET A 52 1.98 -7.22 -6.02
N CYS A 53 0.95 -6.69 -5.37
CA CYS A 53 -0.46 -6.94 -5.70
C CYS A 53 -0.95 -6.18 -6.95
N CYS A 54 -0.20 -5.19 -7.42
CA CYS A 54 -0.53 -4.37 -8.58
C CYS A 54 -0.09 -5.03 -9.90
N GLY A 55 0.87 -5.96 -9.86
CA GLY A 55 1.38 -6.64 -11.06
C GLY A 55 0.39 -7.62 -11.70
N THR A 56 0.79 -8.15 -12.86
CA THR A 56 0.12 -9.27 -13.54
C THR A 56 0.56 -10.64 -13.03
N VAL A 57 1.59 -10.65 -12.16
CA VAL A 57 2.13 -11.87 -11.54
C VAL A 57 1.34 -12.13 -10.27
N GLU A 58 0.91 -13.38 -10.10
CA GLU A 58 0.24 -13.81 -8.87
C GLU A 58 1.13 -13.54 -7.65
N PRO A 59 0.60 -12.92 -6.59
CA PRO A 59 1.35 -12.68 -5.36
C PRO A 59 1.86 -13.99 -4.76
N ASP A 60 3.12 -14.00 -4.31
CA ASP A 60 3.79 -15.16 -3.73
C ASP A 60 3.69 -15.19 -2.20
N GLU A 61 4.26 -16.22 -1.55
CA GLU A 61 4.28 -16.38 -0.09
C GLU A 61 4.85 -15.16 0.65
N ARG A 62 5.73 -14.40 -0.01
CA ARG A 62 6.27 -13.16 0.54
C ARG A 62 5.20 -12.07 0.64
N ALA A 63 4.30 -11.98 -0.34
CA ALA A 63 3.17 -11.05 -0.28
C ALA A 63 2.24 -11.41 0.89
N ASP A 64 1.97 -12.70 1.12
CA ASP A 64 1.17 -13.16 2.25
C ASP A 64 1.82 -12.81 3.60
N ALA A 65 3.13 -13.01 3.74
CA ALA A 65 3.85 -12.64 4.96
C ALA A 65 3.77 -11.12 5.25
N LEU A 66 3.89 -10.28 4.22
CA LEU A 66 3.77 -8.81 4.39
C LEU A 66 2.33 -8.39 4.70
N ALA A 67 1.34 -9.06 4.10
CA ALA A 67 -0.06 -8.80 4.41
C ALA A 67 -0.39 -9.16 5.86
N ALA A 68 0.11 -10.30 6.35
CA ALA A 68 -0.05 -10.74 7.72
C ALA A 68 0.59 -9.75 8.72
N GLN A 69 1.79 -9.23 8.43
CA GLN A 69 2.44 -8.20 9.25
C GLN A 69 1.58 -6.93 9.39
N LEU A 70 0.81 -6.59 8.36
CA LEU A 70 -0.09 -5.43 8.35
C LEU A 70 -1.49 -5.74 8.91
N GLY A 71 -1.74 -6.97 9.38
CA GLY A 71 -3.06 -7.40 9.84
C GLY A 71 -4.10 -7.43 8.72
N THR A 72 -3.70 -7.81 7.50
CA THR A 72 -4.59 -7.94 6.34
C THR A 72 -4.27 -9.21 5.54
N THR A 73 -4.90 -9.39 4.38
CA THR A 73 -4.63 -10.49 3.44
C THR A 73 -4.33 -9.94 2.05
N VAL A 74 -3.55 -10.67 1.26
CA VAL A 74 -3.30 -10.33 -0.15
C VAL A 74 -4.62 -10.17 -0.91
N ARG A 75 -5.58 -11.09 -0.70
CA ARG A 75 -6.91 -11.03 -1.32
C ARG A 75 -7.63 -9.71 -1.03
N HIS A 76 -7.58 -9.24 0.22
CA HIS A 76 -8.20 -7.96 0.58
C HIS A 76 -7.50 -6.80 -0.13
N VAL A 77 -6.17 -6.77 -0.13
CA VAL A 77 -5.39 -5.72 -0.79
C VAL A 77 -5.69 -5.68 -2.29
N VAL A 78 -5.65 -6.81 -2.98
CA VAL A 78 -5.99 -6.90 -4.42
C VAL A 78 -7.39 -6.37 -4.69
N ALA A 79 -8.39 -6.77 -3.89
CA ALA A 79 -9.77 -6.31 -4.07
C ALA A 79 -9.89 -4.78 -3.92
N VAL A 80 -9.23 -4.18 -2.92
CA VAL A 80 -9.23 -2.72 -2.73
C VAL A 80 -8.53 -2.01 -3.88
N LEU A 81 -7.40 -2.53 -4.37
CA LEU A 81 -6.68 -1.92 -5.48
C LEU A 81 -7.46 -1.99 -6.79
N GLN A 82 -8.13 -3.11 -7.06
CA GLN A 82 -9.02 -3.25 -8.22
C GLN A 82 -10.20 -2.26 -8.15
N GLN A 83 -10.81 -2.11 -6.98
CA GLN A 83 -11.88 -1.13 -6.76
C GLN A 83 -11.39 0.29 -7.08
N ARG A 84 -10.21 0.67 -6.58
CA ARG A 84 -9.63 1.98 -6.81
C ARG A 84 -9.21 2.22 -8.27
N ARG A 85 -8.77 1.19 -8.99
CA ARG A 85 -8.54 1.27 -10.45
C ARG A 85 -9.83 1.60 -11.20
N ARG A 86 -10.93 0.92 -10.86
CA ARG A 86 -12.25 1.18 -11.44
C ARG A 86 -12.72 2.61 -11.15
N GLU A 87 -12.54 3.09 -9.92
CA GLU A 87 -12.88 4.47 -9.53
C GLU A 87 -12.09 5.53 -10.31
N ARG A 88 -10.86 5.23 -10.70
CA ARG A 88 -10.03 6.11 -11.55
C ARG A 88 -10.38 6.05 -13.03
N GLY A 89 -11.24 5.11 -13.45
CA GLY A 89 -11.55 4.88 -14.86
C GLY A 89 -10.51 4.02 -15.58
N ASP A 90 -9.56 3.41 -14.87
CA ASP A 90 -8.66 2.40 -15.41
C ASP A 90 -9.44 1.08 -15.57
N SER A 91 -10.24 1.01 -16.63
CA SER A 91 -10.87 -0.23 -17.09
C SER A 91 -9.93 -0.86 -18.12
N SER A 92 -9.17 -1.87 -17.73
CA SER A 92 -8.46 -2.75 -18.67
C SER A 92 -8.73 -4.19 -18.30
#